data_AF-A0A7X9C7N5-F1
#
_entry.id   AF-A0A7X9C7N5-F1
#
_cell.length_a   1.000
_cell.length_b   1.000
_cell.length_c   1.000
_cell.angle_alpha   90.00
_cell.angle_beta   90.00
_cell.angle_gamma   90.00
#
_symmetry.space_group_name_H-M   'P 1'
#
loop_
_entity.id
_entity.type
_entity.pdbx_description
1 polymer ?
#
loop_
_entity_poly.entity_id
_entity_poly.type
_entity_poly.pdbx_seq_one_letter_code
_entity_poly.pdbx_strand_id
1 'polypeptide(L)'
;MTSHSIPAFSSTPAPGAPERSFRASSWALWLALLALIGGTAVMGAVGATVPPMEAVSGYYFSDTPLWYQVAVLAGFGSLLVWSAAGLSGIVLAVLGLRAGAGRTRAIIAIVLAVIAPVLTLTALIGALGVGAALL
;
A
#
# COMPACT_ATOMS: atom_id res chain seq x y z
N MET A 1 26.62 -65.45 -5.64
CA MET A 1 26.76 -64.03 -5.25
C MET A 1 25.74 -63.24 -6.02
N THR A 2 24.58 -62.98 -5.40
CA THR A 2 23.40 -62.38 -6.01
C THR A 2 23.45 -60.85 -5.90
N SER A 3 23.47 -60.18 -7.05
CA SER A 3 23.45 -58.72 -7.15
C SER A 3 22.10 -58.17 -6.68
N HIS A 4 22.08 -57.40 -5.60
CA HIS A 4 20.92 -56.62 -5.18
C HIS A 4 20.80 -55.38 -6.09
N SER A 5 19.83 -55.41 -7.01
CA SER A 5 19.37 -54.21 -7.72
C SER A 5 18.43 -53.41 -6.81
N ILE A 6 18.86 -52.21 -6.43
CA ILE A 6 18.04 -51.23 -5.71
C ILE A 6 17.02 -50.66 -6.73
N PRO A 7 15.70 -50.71 -6.49
CA PRO A 7 14.74 -50.09 -7.39
C PRO A 7 14.91 -48.56 -7.38
N ALA A 8 14.94 -47.97 -8.57
CA ALA A 8 15.04 -46.54 -8.77
C ALA A 8 13.85 -45.82 -8.11
N PHE A 9 14.14 -44.76 -7.33
CA PHE A 9 13.12 -43.85 -6.83
C PHE A 9 12.45 -43.17 -8.03
N SER A 10 11.23 -43.62 -8.37
CA SER A 10 10.34 -42.87 -9.25
C SER A 10 9.83 -41.66 -8.47
N SER A 11 10.52 -40.54 -8.58
CA SER A 11 9.98 -39.24 -8.21
C SER A 11 8.93 -38.85 -9.25
N THR A 12 7.74 -39.45 -9.16
CA THR A 12 6.57 -38.94 -9.86
C THR A 12 6.37 -37.48 -9.41
N PRO A 13 6.45 -36.49 -10.31
CA PRO A 13 6.12 -35.12 -9.94
C PRO A 13 4.64 -35.12 -9.59
N ALA A 14 4.30 -34.83 -8.33
CA ALA A 14 2.91 -34.69 -7.93
C ALA A 14 2.24 -33.64 -8.82
N PRO A 15 1.23 -34.00 -9.64
CA PRO A 15 0.49 -33.02 -10.41
C PRO A 15 -0.49 -32.30 -9.48
N GLY A 16 -0.38 -30.97 -9.39
CA GLY A 16 -1.44 -30.13 -8.82
C GLY A 16 -1.15 -29.41 -7.50
N ALA A 17 0.03 -28.79 -7.33
CA ALA A 17 0.17 -27.74 -6.33
C ALA A 17 -0.58 -26.46 -6.80
N PRO A 18 -1.40 -25.82 -5.95
CA PRO A 18 -2.55 -25.03 -6.38
C PRO A 18 -2.17 -23.66 -6.96
N GLU A 19 -2.81 -23.28 -8.08
CA GLU A 19 -2.83 -21.94 -8.70
C GLU A 19 -3.20 -20.79 -7.74
N ARG A 20 -3.70 -21.09 -6.53
CA ARG A 20 -4.07 -20.10 -5.51
C ARG A 20 -2.92 -19.16 -5.13
N SER A 21 -1.69 -19.64 -5.23
CA SER A 21 -0.50 -18.92 -4.76
C SER A 21 -0.14 -17.71 -5.65
N PHE A 22 -0.37 -17.79 -6.96
CA PHE A 22 -0.13 -16.69 -7.89
C PHE A 22 -1.15 -15.56 -7.72
N ARG A 23 -2.42 -15.91 -7.52
CA ARG A 23 -3.51 -14.94 -7.30
C ARG A 23 -3.34 -14.16 -6.00
N ALA A 24 -2.92 -14.82 -4.91
CA ALA A 24 -2.69 -14.16 -3.62
C ALA A 24 -1.55 -13.13 -3.69
N SER A 25 -0.45 -13.47 -4.35
CA SER A 25 0.69 -12.56 -4.55
C SER A 25 0.32 -11.33 -5.40
N SER A 26 -0.48 -11.51 -6.45
CA SER A 26 -1.00 -10.40 -7.26
C SER A 26 -1.95 -9.49 -6.48
N TRP A 27 -2.84 -10.07 -5.67
CA TRP A 27 -3.74 -9.29 -4.80
C TRP A 27 -2.99 -8.49 -3.73
N ALA A 28 -1.95 -9.07 -3.12
CA ALA A 28 -1.10 -8.37 -2.16
C ALA A 28 -0.46 -7.12 -2.77
N LEU A 29 0.07 -7.25 -3.97
CA LEU A 29 0.68 -6.14 -4.72
C LEU A 29 -0.35 -5.07 -5.09
N TRP A 30 -1.53 -5.48 -5.55
CA TRP A 30 -2.63 -4.56 -5.85
C TRP A 30 -3.08 -3.76 -4.62
N LEU A 31 -3.24 -4.41 -3.46
CA LEU A 31 -3.62 -3.74 -2.22
C LEU A 31 -2.54 -2.75 -1.76
N ALA A 32 -1.26 -3.13 -1.86
CA ALA A 32 -0.16 -2.25 -1.52
C ALA A 32 -0.08 -1.03 -2.44
N LEU A 33 -0.28 -1.21 -3.74
CA LEU A 33 -0.32 -0.11 -4.71
C LEU A 33 -1.52 0.80 -4.51
N LEU A 34 -2.70 0.23 -4.27
CA LEU A 34 -3.93 0.99 -4.07
C LEU A 34 -3.86 1.79 -2.76
N ALA A 35 -3.30 1.21 -1.70
CA ALA A 35 -2.99 1.93 -0.46
C ALA A 35 -1.99 3.07 -0.68
N LEU A 36 -0.92 2.82 -1.43
CA LEU A 36 0.11 3.82 -1.71
C LEU A 36 -0.44 4.99 -2.54
N ILE A 37 -1.10 4.69 -3.66
CA ILE A 37 -1.63 5.70 -4.58
C ILE A 37 -2.78 6.45 -3.91
N GLY A 38 -3.71 5.74 -3.27
CA GLY A 38 -4.84 6.35 -2.58
C GLY A 38 -4.39 7.27 -1.45
N GLY A 39 -3.49 6.80 -0.58
CA GLY A 39 -2.95 7.60 0.51
C GLY A 39 -2.20 8.84 0.03
N THR A 40 -1.33 8.69 -0.99
CA THR A 40 -0.52 9.81 -1.49
C THR A 40 -1.38 10.84 -2.22
N ALA A 41 -2.35 10.40 -3.03
CA ALA A 41 -3.27 11.29 -3.73
C ALA A 41 -4.13 12.09 -2.75
N VAL A 42 -4.71 11.45 -1.72
CA VAL A 42 -5.54 12.14 -0.73
C VAL A 42 -4.72 13.14 0.07
N MET A 43 -3.53 12.77 0.54
CA MET A 43 -2.67 13.69 1.30
C MET A 43 -2.11 14.83 0.45
N GLY A 44 -1.78 14.57 -0.81
CA GLY A 44 -1.42 15.62 -1.75
C GLY A 44 -2.58 16.61 -1.98
N ALA A 45 -3.81 16.11 -2.12
CA ALA A 45 -4.99 16.97 -2.26
C ALA A 45 -5.25 17.79 -0.99
N VAL A 46 -5.19 17.18 0.19
CA VAL A 46 -5.32 17.90 1.48
C VAL A 46 -4.25 18.99 1.56
N GLY A 47 -2.97 18.64 1.36
CA GLY A 47 -1.86 19.59 1.42
C GLY A 47 -1.98 20.75 0.43
N ALA A 48 -2.47 20.52 -0.79
CA ALA A 48 -2.65 21.56 -1.79
C ALA A 48 -3.77 22.56 -1.42
N THR A 49 -4.75 22.12 -0.64
CA THR A 49 -5.91 22.96 -0.28
C THR A 49 -5.71 23.77 1.00
N VAL A 50 -4.76 23.40 1.86
CA VAL A 50 -4.52 24.07 3.14
C VAL A 50 -4.02 25.51 2.95
N PRO A 51 -2.99 25.81 2.13
CA PRO A 51 -2.49 27.18 1.97
C PRO A 51 -3.56 28.17 1.46
N PRO A 52 -4.36 27.88 0.41
CA PRO A 52 -5.37 28.84 -0.03
C PRO A 52 -6.49 29.01 1.00
N MET A 53 -6.81 27.98 1.78
CA MET A 53 -7.79 28.11 2.86
C MET A 53 -7.26 28.91 4.05
N GLU A 54 -5.96 28.81 4.35
CA GLU A 54 -5.29 29.63 5.34
C GLU A 54 -5.29 31.11 4.93
N ALA A 55 -5.05 31.40 3.64
CA ALA A 55 -5.08 32.76 3.11
C ALA A 55 -6.46 33.43 3.24
N VAL A 56 -7.53 32.65 3.11
CA VAL A 56 -8.92 33.16 3.19
C VAL A 56 -9.43 33.18 4.63
N SER A 57 -9.11 32.18 5.44
CA SER A 57 -9.73 31.94 6.76
C SER A 57 -8.83 32.31 7.93
N GLY A 58 -7.63 32.83 7.63
CA GLY A 58 -6.58 33.10 8.61
C GLY A 58 -5.86 31.84 9.09
N TYR A 59 -4.72 32.05 9.75
CA TYR A 59 -3.83 30.98 10.24
C TYR A 59 -4.54 29.91 11.11
N TYR A 60 -5.56 30.31 11.86
CA TYR A 60 -6.30 29.42 12.75
C TYR A 60 -7.47 28.70 12.08
N PHE A 61 -7.69 28.91 10.78
CA PHE A 61 -8.81 28.33 10.02
C PHE A 61 -10.19 28.57 10.67
N SER A 62 -10.34 29.68 11.42
CA SER A 62 -11.48 29.94 12.31
C SER A 62 -12.81 30.02 11.57
N ASP A 63 -12.78 30.46 10.32
CA ASP A 63 -13.96 30.66 9.48
C ASP A 63 -14.01 29.69 8.29
N THR A 64 -13.33 28.54 8.40
CA THR A 64 -13.37 27.54 7.33
C THR A 64 -14.77 26.94 7.17
N PRO A 65 -15.27 26.79 5.92
CA PRO A 65 -16.57 26.17 5.68
C PRO A 65 -16.65 24.74 6.21
N LEU A 66 -17.82 24.35 6.74
CA LEU A 66 -18.05 23.01 7.28
C LEU A 66 -17.71 21.88 6.27
N TRP A 67 -18.02 22.08 4.99
CA TRP A 67 -17.71 21.10 3.95
C TRP A 67 -16.20 20.83 3.82
N TYR A 68 -15.37 21.86 4.04
CA TYR A 68 -13.92 21.75 3.97
C TYR A 68 -13.38 20.97 5.18
N GLN A 69 -13.87 21.30 6.39
CA GLN A 69 -13.50 20.57 7.61
C GLN A 69 -13.84 19.09 7.52
N VAL A 70 -15.04 18.76 7.01
CA VAL A 70 -15.45 17.36 6.79
C VAL A 70 -14.58 16.70 5.73
N ALA A 71 -14.21 17.39 4.65
CA ALA A 71 -13.33 16.84 3.62
C ALA A 71 -11.93 16.54 4.14
N VAL A 72 -11.32 17.44 4.93
CA VAL A 72 -10.01 17.24 5.55
C VAL A 72 -10.07 16.08 6.57
N LEU A 73 -11.10 16.06 7.42
CA LEU A 73 -11.32 14.97 8.37
C LEU A 73 -11.49 13.62 7.67
N ALA A 74 -12.28 13.57 6.60
CA ALA A 74 -12.44 12.36 5.79
C ALA A 74 -11.14 11.97 5.09
N GLY A 75 -10.35 12.94 4.63
CA GLY A 75 -9.04 12.72 4.04
C GLY A 75 -8.08 12.04 5.01
N PHE A 76 -7.91 12.60 6.21
CA PHE A 76 -7.10 11.98 7.26
C PHE A 76 -7.70 10.65 7.74
N GLY A 77 -9.01 10.55 7.89
CA GLY A 77 -9.70 9.32 8.26
C GLY A 77 -9.49 8.19 7.25
N SER A 78 -9.40 8.51 5.96
CA SER A 78 -9.14 7.54 4.89
C SER A 78 -7.76 6.88 5.03
N LEU A 79 -6.80 7.50 5.73
CA LEU A 79 -5.50 6.89 6.01
C LEU A 79 -5.65 5.57 6.77
N LEU A 80 -6.64 5.43 7.65
CA LEU A 80 -6.91 4.16 8.33
C LEU A 80 -7.26 3.06 7.33
N VAL A 81 -8.06 3.38 6.31
CA VAL A 81 -8.46 2.44 5.25
C VAL A 81 -7.24 2.06 4.41
N TRP A 82 -6.42 3.04 4.01
CA TRP A 82 -5.20 2.80 3.24
C TRP A 82 -4.18 1.99 4.04
N SER A 83 -3.99 2.28 5.33
CA SER A 83 -3.13 1.50 6.22
C SER A 83 -3.63 0.07 6.39
N ALA A 84 -4.93 -0.14 6.58
CA ALA A 84 -5.52 -1.47 6.67
C ALA A 84 -5.31 -2.28 5.37
N ALA A 85 -5.47 -1.64 4.21
CA ALA A 85 -5.20 -2.25 2.91
C ALA A 85 -3.71 -2.61 2.74
N GLY A 86 -2.81 -1.71 3.10
CA GLY A 86 -1.36 -1.96 3.08
C GLY A 86 -0.96 -3.11 3.99
N LEU A 87 -1.50 -3.15 5.21
CA LEU A 87 -1.25 -4.23 6.18
C LEU A 87 -1.78 -5.57 5.66
N SER A 88 -2.98 -5.58 5.08
CA SER A 88 -3.56 -6.77 4.42
C SER A 88 -2.68 -7.26 3.28
N GLY A 89 -2.10 -6.34 2.50
CA GLY A 89 -1.11 -6.63 1.46
C GLY A 89 0.16 -7.29 2.03
N ILE A 90 0.71 -6.78 3.13
CA ILE A 90 1.85 -7.40 3.82
C ILE A 90 1.52 -8.83 4.27
N VAL A 91 0.36 -9.04 4.92
CA VAL A 91 -0.05 -10.35 5.41
C VAL A 91 -0.15 -11.36 4.26
N LEU A 92 -0.81 -10.97 3.16
CA LEU A 92 -0.91 -11.83 1.97
C LEU A 92 0.44 -12.09 1.31
N ALA A 93 1.35 -11.11 1.29
CA ALA A 93 2.71 -11.28 0.79
C ALA A 93 3.50 -12.31 1.62
N VAL A 94 3.41 -12.24 2.95
CA VAL A 94 4.07 -13.19 3.87
C VAL A 94 3.52 -14.60 3.69
N LEU A 95 2.20 -14.75 3.55
CA LEU A 95 1.57 -16.05 3.28
C LEU A 95 2.00 -16.62 1.91
N GLY A 96 2.10 -15.78 0.88
CA GLY A 96 2.60 -16.17 -0.45
C GLY A 96 4.06 -16.63 -0.43
N LEU A 97 4.91 -15.96 0.37
CA LEU A 97 6.31 -16.37 0.58
C LEU A 97 6.41 -17.76 1.19
N ARG A 98 5.58 -18.06 2.21
CA ARG A 98 5.54 -19.39 2.83
C ARG A 98 5.07 -20.48 1.87
N ALA A 99 4.21 -20.13 0.92
CA ALA A 99 3.72 -21.03 -0.11
C ALA A 99 4.70 -21.24 -1.29
N GLY A 100 5.89 -20.62 -1.26
CA GLY A 100 6.90 -20.74 -2.32
C GLY A 100 6.55 -20.00 -3.61
N ALA A 101 5.53 -19.13 -3.59
CA ALA A 101 5.06 -18.46 -4.80
C ALA A 101 5.48 -16.99 -4.86
N GLY A 102 6.17 -16.62 -5.94
CA GLY A 102 6.37 -15.22 -6.32
C GLY A 102 7.17 -14.39 -5.31
N ARG A 103 8.32 -14.91 -4.84
CA ARG A 103 9.20 -14.25 -3.85
C ARG A 103 9.46 -12.78 -4.15
N THR A 104 9.76 -12.44 -5.40
CA THR A 104 10.02 -11.06 -5.83
C THR A 104 8.82 -10.14 -5.63
N ARG A 105 7.60 -10.58 -5.99
CA ARG A 105 6.38 -9.77 -5.85
C ARG A 105 6.01 -9.53 -4.39
N ALA A 106 6.20 -10.54 -3.54
CA ALA A 106 5.95 -10.42 -2.12
C ALA A 106 6.92 -9.42 -1.44
N ILE A 107 8.20 -9.46 -1.81
CA ILE A 107 9.18 -8.47 -1.32
C ILE A 107 8.78 -7.06 -1.76
N ILE A 108 8.42 -6.87 -3.04
CA ILE A 108 7.98 -5.56 -3.54
C ILE A 108 6.76 -5.06 -2.76
N ALA A 109 5.75 -5.90 -2.52
CA ALA A 109 4.56 -5.52 -1.76
C ALA A 109 4.90 -5.06 -0.33
N ILE A 110 5.82 -5.76 0.34
CA ILE A 110 6.30 -5.38 1.68
C ILE A 110 7.04 -4.04 1.64
N VAL A 111 7.98 -3.88 0.70
CA VAL A 111 8.75 -2.64 0.56
C VAL A 111 7.83 -1.45 0.28
N LEU A 112 6.86 -1.60 -0.63
CA LEU A 112 5.87 -0.55 -0.92
C LEU A 112 5.04 -0.20 0.32
N ALA A 113 4.55 -1.20 1.06
CA ALA A 113 3.75 -0.96 2.24
C ALA A 113 4.54 -0.27 3.38
N VAL A 114 5.85 -0.55 3.51
CA VAL A 114 6.74 0.10 4.48
C VAL A 114 7.07 1.54 4.07
N ILE A 115 7.25 1.80 2.78
CA ILE A 115 7.60 3.13 2.27
C ILE A 115 6.37 4.05 2.15
N ALA A 116 5.16 3.48 2.01
CA ALA A 116 3.93 4.24 1.79
C ALA A 116 3.69 5.35 2.84
N PRO A 117 3.82 5.13 4.16
CA PRO A 117 3.65 6.21 5.15
C PRO A 117 4.60 7.39 4.93
N VAL A 118 5.85 7.12 4.56
CA VAL A 118 6.84 8.16 4.27
C VAL A 118 6.42 8.96 3.04
N LEU A 119 6.03 8.27 1.96
CA LEU A 119 5.57 8.92 0.74
C LEU A 119 4.29 9.73 0.94
N THR A 120 3.35 9.26 1.77
CA THR A 120 2.14 10.02 2.10
C THR A 120 2.46 11.31 2.85
N LEU A 121 3.42 11.26 3.78
CA LEU A 121 3.88 12.45 4.48
C LEU A 121 4.61 13.42 3.55
N THR A 122 5.50 12.90 2.69
CA THR A 122 6.20 13.72 1.69
C THR A 122 5.22 14.36 0.72
N ALA A 123 4.16 13.66 0.29
CA ALA A 123 3.12 14.21 -0.57
C ALA A 123 2.37 15.36 0.12
N LEU A 124 2.02 15.21 1.41
CA LEU A 124 1.39 16.27 2.20
C LEU A 124 2.28 17.52 2.27
N ILE A 125 3.52 17.35 2.73
CA ILE A 125 4.47 18.47 2.92
C ILE A 125 4.82 19.12 1.58
N GLY A 126 5.05 18.33 0.54
CA GLY A 126 5.33 18.82 -0.80
C GLY A 126 4.17 19.65 -1.35
N ALA A 127 2.94 19.16 -1.22
CA ALA A 127 1.76 19.87 -1.68
C ALA A 127 1.50 21.16 -0.88
N LEU A 128 1.75 21.15 0.43
CA LEU A 128 1.72 22.36 1.26
C LEU A 128 2.74 23.40 0.77
N GLY A 129 3.99 22.99 0.54
CA GLY A 129 5.05 23.88 0.07
C GLY A 129 4.77 24.45 -1.32
N VAL A 130 4.27 23.61 -2.25
CA VAL A 130 3.87 24.05 -3.59
C VAL A 130 2.68 25.01 -3.52
N GLY A 131 1.65 24.67 -2.73
CA GLY A 131 0.48 25.53 -2.56
C GLY A 131 0.84 26.89 -1.97
N ALA A 132 1.75 26.93 -1.00
CA ALA A 132 2.25 28.18 -0.40
C ALA A 132 3.09 29.02 -1.39
N ALA A 133 3.85 28.38 -2.28
CA ALA A 133 4.65 29.08 -3.29
C ALA A 133 3.82 29.69 -4.43
N LEU A 134 2.55 29.30 -4.57
CA LEU A 134 1.63 29.76 -5.62
C LEU A 134 0.66 30.85 -5.16
N LEU A 135 0.72 31.26 -3.89
CA LEU A 135 -0.08 32.31 -3.28
C LEU A 135 0.74 33.60 -3.14
#